data_AF-A0A239PDX5-F1
#
_entry.id   AF-A0A239PDX5-F1
#
_cell.length_a   1.000
_cell.length_b   1.000
_cell.length_c   1.000
_cell.angle_alpha   90.00
_cell.angle_beta   90.00
_cell.angle_gamma   90.00
#
_symmetry.space_group_name_H-M   'P 1'
#
loop_
_entity.id
_entity.type
_entity.pdbx_description
1 polymer ?
#
loop_
_entity_poly.entity_id
_entity_poly.type
_entity_poly.pdbx_seq_one_letter_code
_entity_poly.pdbx_strand_id
1 'polypeptide(L)'
;MIDGVTHLRWSFGTPRVLILGHHDTVWPVGTLASIPWSLVDGIARGPGVLDMKAGLVQTFHALTALPSLDGVCVLVTGDEEVGSPSSRTLIEETARECSAAFVLEASGDDGALKTARKGTSNYELTVYGRAAHAGTEPEKGANAGVELAHQILTLNALSQGTTTVTPTVLSGGVTSNTVPALATVRVDVRTASIAEQLRVDKLVQGLTPRISGTRLKVSGGPNRPPLEEASTMDLFELACRIAKDLDMEPLRAVSVGGGSDGNFSAGVGCPTLDGLGALGGGAHAPHEHVIVSEMPIRTELLTQLVAAVLAGKDGG
;
A
#
# COMPACT_ATOMS: atom_id res chain seq x y z
N MET A 1 -18.66 -9.84 -3.93
CA MET A 1 -18.01 -10.60 -2.84
C MET A 1 -16.97 -11.50 -3.45
N ILE A 2 -15.69 -11.31 -3.12
CA ILE A 2 -14.57 -12.18 -3.51
C ILE A 2 -13.92 -12.62 -2.20
N ASP A 3 -13.74 -13.92 -2.00
CA ASP A 3 -13.17 -14.50 -0.77
C ASP A 3 -13.78 -13.99 0.54
N GLY A 4 -15.09 -13.71 0.53
CA GLY A 4 -15.81 -13.21 1.70
C GLY A 4 -15.65 -11.71 1.97
N VAL A 5 -14.96 -10.96 1.10
CA VAL A 5 -14.80 -9.51 1.18
C VAL A 5 -15.72 -8.79 0.19
N THR A 6 -16.33 -7.69 0.64
CA THR A 6 -17.15 -6.83 -0.22
C THR A 6 -16.26 -5.84 -0.97
N HIS A 7 -16.39 -5.81 -2.29
CA HIS A 7 -15.79 -4.81 -3.16
C HIS A 7 -16.91 -4.17 -3.98
N LEU A 8 -16.81 -2.86 -4.21
CA LEU A 8 -17.81 -2.10 -4.96
C LEU A 8 -17.17 -1.60 -6.25
N ARG A 9 -17.71 -2.01 -7.40
CA ARG A 9 -17.29 -1.53 -8.72
C ARG A 9 -18.49 -0.93 -9.44
N TRP A 10 -18.42 0.36 -9.75
CA TRP A 10 -19.40 1.06 -10.57
C TRP A 10 -18.73 1.53 -11.84
N SER A 11 -19.19 1.04 -12.99
CA SER A 11 -18.68 1.46 -14.30
C SER A 11 -19.80 2.13 -15.08
N PHE A 12 -19.51 3.32 -15.60
CA PHE A 12 -20.42 4.13 -16.37
C PHE A 12 -19.89 4.21 -17.80
N GLY A 13 -20.52 3.48 -18.72
CA GLY A 13 -20.00 3.31 -20.08
C GLY A 13 -18.71 2.50 -20.13
N THR A 14 -17.89 2.73 -21.15
CA THR A 14 -16.58 2.06 -21.32
C THR A 14 -15.53 2.75 -20.43
N PRO A 15 -14.93 2.07 -19.44
CA PRO A 15 -13.98 2.69 -18.53
C PRO A 15 -12.81 3.41 -19.24
N ARG A 16 -12.55 4.64 -18.83
CA ARG A 16 -11.42 5.50 -19.27
C ARG A 16 -10.65 6.05 -18.08
N VAL A 17 -11.36 6.39 -17.00
CA VAL A 17 -10.79 6.88 -15.74
C VAL A 17 -11.17 5.93 -14.62
N LEU A 18 -10.18 5.47 -13.85
CA LEU A 18 -10.39 4.73 -12.62
C LEU A 18 -10.29 5.68 -11.42
N ILE A 19 -11.31 5.69 -10.58
CA ILE A 19 -11.26 6.28 -9.24
C ILE A 19 -11.14 5.13 -8.25
N LEU A 20 -10.06 5.10 -7.47
CA LEU A 20 -9.67 3.97 -6.64
C LEU A 20 -9.61 4.36 -5.17
N GLY A 21 -10.21 3.54 -4.31
CA GLY A 21 -10.16 3.71 -2.87
C GLY A 21 -10.55 2.43 -2.14
N HIS A 22 -10.60 2.49 -0.81
CA HIS A 22 -11.00 1.36 0.02
C HIS A 22 -11.94 1.77 1.17
N HIS A 23 -12.75 0.82 1.65
CA HIS A 23 -13.71 1.03 2.76
C HIS A 23 -13.34 0.30 4.05
N ASP A 24 -12.42 -0.67 3.98
CA ASP A 24 -11.83 -1.28 5.16
C ASP A 24 -10.90 -0.29 5.89
N THR A 25 -10.57 -0.62 7.13
CA THR A 25 -9.67 0.18 7.97
C THR A 25 -8.83 -0.77 8.82
N VAL A 26 -7.65 -0.34 9.28
CA VAL A 26 -6.87 -1.08 10.30
C VAL A 26 -7.59 -1.34 11.62
N TRP A 27 -8.68 -0.64 11.90
CA TRP A 27 -9.33 -0.62 13.21
C TRP A 27 -10.23 -1.85 13.45
N PRO A 28 -10.12 -2.52 14.61
CA PRO A 28 -11.03 -3.60 14.99
C PRO A 28 -12.49 -3.15 15.15
N VAL A 29 -13.41 -4.10 14.98
CA VAL A 29 -14.84 -3.88 15.28
C VAL A 29 -15.00 -3.49 16.75
N GLY A 30 -15.77 -2.42 16.99
CA GLY A 30 -16.02 -1.88 18.33
C GLY A 30 -15.15 -0.69 18.74
N THR A 31 -14.15 -0.30 17.92
CA THR A 31 -13.24 0.83 18.19
C THR A 31 -13.97 2.14 18.51
N LEU A 32 -15.15 2.38 17.92
CA LEU A 32 -15.95 3.59 18.18
C LEU A 32 -16.37 3.75 19.66
N ALA A 33 -16.37 2.68 20.46
CA ALA A 33 -16.66 2.77 21.89
C ALA A 33 -15.55 3.49 22.68
N SER A 34 -14.30 3.43 22.22
CA SER A 34 -13.15 4.09 22.85
C SER A 34 -12.67 5.33 22.07
N ILE A 35 -12.80 5.32 20.75
CA ILE A 35 -12.43 6.43 19.86
C ILE A 35 -13.69 6.83 19.06
N PRO A 36 -14.61 7.60 19.68
CA PRO A 36 -15.84 8.00 19.01
C PRO A 36 -15.57 9.00 17.88
N TRP A 37 -16.44 9.01 16.90
CA TRP A 37 -16.42 10.05 15.87
C TRP A 37 -16.77 11.42 16.48
N SER A 38 -16.11 12.47 16.01
CA SER A 38 -16.44 13.85 16.38
C SER A 38 -16.15 14.83 15.23
N LEU A 39 -16.86 15.95 15.25
CA LEU A 39 -16.58 17.11 14.40
C LEU A 39 -16.61 18.35 15.30
N VAL A 40 -15.42 18.90 15.56
CA VAL A 40 -15.24 20.05 16.46
C VAL A 40 -14.32 21.05 15.76
N ASP A 41 -14.75 22.29 15.67
CA ASP A 41 -14.00 23.41 15.07
C ASP A 41 -13.43 23.10 13.67
N GLY A 42 -14.26 22.45 12.83
CA GLY A 42 -13.87 22.10 11.46
C GLY A 42 -12.91 20.92 11.34
N ILE A 43 -12.58 20.24 12.44
CA ILE A 43 -11.76 19.03 12.45
C ILE A 43 -12.63 17.81 12.72
N ALA A 44 -12.72 16.91 11.74
CA ALA A 44 -13.38 15.62 11.89
C ALA A 44 -12.36 14.58 12.42
N ARG A 45 -12.73 13.81 13.45
CA ARG A 45 -11.91 12.75 14.05
C ARG A 45 -12.66 11.43 14.11
N GLY A 46 -11.93 10.33 14.02
CA GLY A 46 -12.46 8.99 14.21
C GLY A 46 -11.71 7.93 13.39
N PRO A 47 -11.94 6.64 13.65
CA PRO A 47 -11.26 5.56 12.97
C PRO A 47 -11.62 5.49 11.47
N GLY A 48 -10.60 5.69 10.62
CA GLY A 48 -10.69 5.66 9.16
C GLY A 48 -11.33 6.90 8.53
N VAL A 49 -11.44 8.01 9.27
CA VAL A 49 -11.95 9.28 8.70
C VAL A 49 -11.02 9.83 7.64
N LEU A 50 -9.71 9.79 7.89
CA LEU A 50 -8.67 10.25 6.96
C LEU A 50 -8.30 9.14 5.99
N ASP A 51 -8.23 7.90 6.49
CA ASP A 51 -7.81 6.72 5.73
C ASP A 51 -8.93 5.65 5.63
N MET A 52 -9.80 5.72 4.62
CA MET A 52 -9.90 6.82 3.65
C MET A 52 -11.33 7.26 3.38
N LYS A 53 -12.22 7.18 4.38
CA LYS A 53 -13.66 7.48 4.23
C LYS A 53 -13.92 8.90 3.74
N ALA A 54 -13.14 9.90 4.16
CA ALA A 54 -13.28 11.26 3.63
C ALA A 54 -12.94 11.36 2.14
N GLY A 55 -11.95 10.61 1.65
CA GLY A 55 -11.65 10.49 0.22
C GLY A 55 -12.80 9.86 -0.58
N LEU A 56 -13.50 8.88 0.00
CA LEU A 56 -14.72 8.32 -0.60
C LEU A 56 -15.85 9.35 -0.66
N VAL A 57 -16.03 10.15 0.40
CA VAL A 57 -17.01 11.25 0.39
C VAL A 57 -16.70 12.27 -0.71
N GLN A 58 -15.44 12.69 -0.84
CA GLN A 58 -15.00 13.59 -1.93
C GLN A 58 -15.27 12.98 -3.30
N THR A 59 -15.05 11.68 -3.47
CA THR A 59 -15.39 10.97 -4.72
C THR A 59 -16.86 11.14 -5.07
N PHE A 60 -17.78 10.87 -4.15
CA PHE A 60 -19.21 10.99 -4.44
C PHE A 60 -19.62 12.42 -4.80
N HIS A 61 -19.05 13.43 -4.13
CA HIS A 61 -19.30 14.82 -4.49
C HIS A 61 -18.73 15.17 -5.88
N ALA A 62 -17.52 14.71 -6.21
CA ALA A 62 -16.92 14.94 -7.52
C ALA A 62 -17.76 14.31 -8.64
N LEU A 63 -18.24 13.08 -8.45
CA LEU A 63 -19.13 12.41 -9.40
C LEU A 63 -20.43 13.19 -9.63
N THR A 64 -21.01 13.79 -8.58
CA THR A 64 -22.24 14.60 -8.73
C THR A 64 -22.02 15.93 -9.45
N ALA A 65 -20.78 16.43 -9.47
CA ALA A 65 -20.44 17.68 -10.13
C ALA A 65 -20.07 17.49 -11.61
N LEU A 66 -19.77 16.27 -12.05
CA LEU A 66 -19.47 15.96 -13.44
C LEU A 66 -20.74 16.09 -14.32
N PRO A 67 -20.64 16.67 -15.53
CA PRO A 67 -21.77 16.78 -16.45
C PRO A 67 -22.22 15.42 -17.02
N SER A 68 -21.31 14.44 -17.03
CA SER A 68 -21.56 13.06 -17.44
C SER A 68 -20.60 12.13 -16.71
N LEU A 69 -21.07 10.93 -16.38
CA LEU A 69 -20.23 9.87 -15.79
C LEU A 69 -19.64 8.94 -16.86
N ASP A 70 -20.00 9.09 -18.14
CA ASP A 70 -19.53 8.20 -19.21
C ASP A 70 -18.00 8.16 -19.31
N GLY A 71 -17.43 6.98 -19.12
CA GLY A 71 -15.99 6.74 -19.02
C GLY A 71 -15.44 6.63 -17.60
N VAL A 72 -16.25 6.83 -16.56
CA VAL A 72 -15.79 6.71 -15.17
C VAL A 72 -16.01 5.29 -14.66
N CYS A 73 -14.98 4.73 -14.03
CA CYS A 73 -15.10 3.55 -13.19
C CYS A 73 -14.65 3.88 -11.76
N VAL A 74 -15.50 3.60 -10.78
CA VAL A 74 -15.18 3.73 -9.36
C VAL A 74 -15.00 2.33 -8.79
N LEU A 75 -13.84 2.08 -8.18
CA LEU A 75 -13.54 0.83 -7.49
C LEU A 75 -13.22 1.13 -6.02
N VAL A 76 -14.05 0.61 -5.12
CA VAL A 76 -13.85 0.68 -3.67
C VAL A 76 -13.58 -0.73 -3.15
N THR A 77 -12.35 -0.99 -2.73
CA THR A 77 -11.88 -2.28 -2.23
C THR A 77 -12.17 -2.42 -0.73
N GLY A 78 -12.19 -3.66 -0.23
CA GLY A 78 -12.49 -3.96 1.18
C GLY A 78 -11.39 -4.73 1.90
N ASP A 79 -10.19 -4.76 1.33
CA ASP A 79 -9.04 -5.51 1.85
C ASP A 79 -7.69 -4.81 1.58
N GLU A 80 -7.68 -3.49 1.36
CA GLU A 80 -6.43 -2.75 1.12
C GLU A 80 -5.48 -2.91 2.30
N GLU A 81 -6.00 -2.80 3.51
CA GLU A 81 -5.22 -2.71 4.76
C GLU A 81 -4.52 -4.03 5.11
N VAL A 82 -4.92 -5.11 4.44
CA VAL A 82 -4.32 -6.45 4.55
C VAL A 82 -3.53 -6.86 3.31
N GLY A 83 -3.28 -5.94 2.38
CA GLY A 83 -2.45 -6.17 1.21
C GLY A 83 -3.20 -6.50 -0.08
N SER A 84 -4.52 -6.29 -0.10
CA SER A 84 -5.42 -6.42 -1.26
C SER A 84 -5.47 -7.82 -1.90
N PRO A 85 -5.44 -8.93 -1.13
CA PRO A 85 -5.33 -10.28 -1.70
C PRO A 85 -6.50 -10.66 -2.63
N SER A 86 -7.71 -10.19 -2.36
CA SER A 86 -8.92 -10.51 -3.13
C SER A 86 -9.30 -9.43 -4.15
N SER A 87 -8.85 -8.18 -3.96
CA SER A 87 -9.12 -7.07 -4.88
C SER A 87 -8.03 -6.83 -5.93
N ARG A 88 -6.81 -7.34 -5.74
CA ARG A 88 -5.68 -7.13 -6.68
C ARG A 88 -6.06 -7.35 -8.14
N THR A 89 -6.61 -8.52 -8.47
CA THR A 89 -6.99 -8.85 -9.85
C THR A 89 -8.02 -7.87 -10.41
N LEU A 90 -8.99 -7.47 -9.57
CA LEU A 90 -10.03 -6.52 -9.96
C LEU A 90 -9.44 -5.13 -10.26
N ILE A 91 -8.47 -4.68 -9.45
CA ILE A 91 -7.76 -3.41 -9.67
C ILE A 91 -6.98 -3.48 -10.98
N GLU A 92 -6.15 -4.52 -11.15
CA GLU A 92 -5.29 -4.68 -12.32
C GLU A 92 -6.09 -4.78 -13.63
N GLU A 93 -7.16 -5.58 -13.65
CA GLU A 93 -8.02 -5.71 -14.84
C GLU A 93 -8.69 -4.39 -15.20
N THR A 94 -9.24 -3.67 -14.22
CA THR A 94 -9.88 -2.37 -14.45
C THR A 94 -8.87 -1.32 -14.91
N ALA A 95 -7.69 -1.26 -14.28
CA ALA A 95 -6.67 -0.29 -14.60
C ALA A 95 -6.10 -0.45 -16.02
N ARG A 96 -6.01 -1.68 -16.54
CA ARG A 96 -5.58 -1.95 -17.93
C ARG A 96 -6.50 -1.34 -18.99
N GLU A 97 -7.76 -1.09 -18.65
CA GLU A 97 -8.75 -0.47 -19.55
C GLU A 97 -8.69 1.07 -19.49
N CYS A 98 -8.13 1.63 -18.42
CA CYS A 98 -8.14 3.06 -18.14
C CYS A 98 -6.88 3.78 -18.63
N SER A 99 -7.05 5.04 -19.04
CA SER A 99 -5.94 5.96 -19.35
C SER A 99 -5.40 6.71 -18.13
N ALA A 100 -6.14 6.72 -17.02
CA ALA A 100 -5.68 7.27 -15.76
C ALA A 100 -6.35 6.57 -14.57
N ALA A 101 -5.63 6.47 -13.46
CA ALA A 101 -6.13 6.08 -12.15
C ALA A 101 -5.88 7.20 -11.13
N PHE A 102 -6.91 7.56 -10.37
CA PHE A 102 -6.88 8.54 -9.29
C PHE A 102 -7.14 7.83 -7.97
N VAL A 103 -6.18 7.87 -7.06
CA VAL A 103 -6.20 7.13 -5.79
C VAL A 103 -6.53 8.07 -4.63
N LEU A 104 -7.55 7.70 -3.87
CA LEU A 104 -8.24 8.58 -2.92
C LEU A 104 -7.71 8.48 -1.49
N GLU A 105 -6.56 7.85 -1.34
CA GLU A 105 -5.70 7.90 -0.18
C GLU A 105 -5.48 9.33 0.30
N ALA A 106 -5.32 9.50 1.61
CA ALA A 106 -5.01 10.80 2.22
C ALA A 106 -3.82 11.48 1.55
N SER A 107 -3.83 12.81 1.44
CA SER A 107 -2.65 13.52 0.92
C SER A 107 -1.46 13.40 1.87
N GLY A 108 -0.28 13.69 1.36
CA GLY A 108 0.85 14.04 2.21
C GLY A 108 0.65 15.36 2.95
N ASP A 109 1.68 15.75 3.69
CA ASP A 109 1.74 16.99 4.45
C ASP A 109 1.42 18.22 3.57
N ASP A 110 0.72 19.20 4.13
CA ASP A 110 0.22 20.40 3.46
C ASP A 110 -0.51 20.13 2.12
N GLY A 111 -1.14 18.97 1.97
CA GLY A 111 -1.90 18.62 0.78
C GLY A 111 -1.07 18.08 -0.39
N ALA A 112 0.19 17.70 -0.16
CA ALA A 112 1.06 17.15 -1.19
C ALA A 112 0.47 15.88 -1.84
N LEU A 113 0.65 15.75 -3.16
CA LEU A 113 0.25 14.56 -3.92
C LEU A 113 1.40 13.56 -3.98
N LYS A 114 1.06 12.28 -3.90
CA LYS A 114 2.03 11.18 -3.83
C LYS A 114 2.41 10.78 -5.24
N THR A 115 3.58 11.24 -5.70
CA THR A 115 4.09 10.96 -7.04
C THR A 115 4.94 9.69 -7.11
N ALA A 116 5.38 9.20 -5.95
CA ALA A 116 6.09 7.94 -5.82
C ALA A 116 5.73 7.21 -4.53
N ARG A 117 5.59 5.88 -4.61
CA ARG A 117 5.44 4.99 -3.46
C ARG A 117 6.39 3.81 -3.58
N LYS A 118 7.06 3.46 -2.48
CA LYS A 118 7.84 2.21 -2.46
C LYS A 118 6.92 1.00 -2.68
N GLY A 119 7.45 0.00 -3.36
CA GLY A 119 6.83 -1.32 -3.46
C GLY A 119 6.96 -2.08 -2.15
N THR A 120 6.17 -3.14 -2.03
CA THR A 120 6.13 -3.99 -0.84
C THR A 120 6.38 -5.44 -1.22
N SER A 121 7.26 -6.11 -0.49
CA SER A 121 7.41 -7.57 -0.56
C SER A 121 7.40 -8.13 0.86
N ASN A 122 6.75 -9.27 1.03
CA ASN A 122 6.61 -9.93 2.32
C ASN A 122 7.18 -11.34 2.22
N TYR A 123 8.09 -11.70 3.11
CA TYR A 123 8.66 -13.04 3.17
C TYR A 123 8.50 -13.66 4.54
N GLU A 124 8.38 -14.97 4.58
CA GLU A 124 8.56 -15.78 5.77
C GLU A 124 9.63 -16.83 5.50
N LEU A 125 10.68 -16.82 6.32
CA LEU A 125 11.73 -17.83 6.30
C LEU A 125 11.44 -18.80 7.44
N THR A 126 11.42 -20.09 7.13
CA THR A 126 11.34 -21.18 8.10
C THR A 126 12.59 -22.02 8.02
N VAL A 127 13.31 -22.13 9.13
CA VAL A 127 14.46 -23.01 9.29
C VAL A 127 14.04 -24.25 10.06
N TYR A 128 14.28 -25.41 9.46
CA TYR A 128 14.13 -26.72 10.09
C TYR A 128 15.52 -27.24 10.47
N GLY A 129 15.68 -27.68 11.70
CA GLY A 129 16.90 -28.28 12.23
C GLY A 129 16.61 -29.65 12.85
N ARG A 130 17.38 -30.01 13.88
CA ARG A 130 17.23 -31.29 14.60
C ARG A 130 17.39 -31.05 16.09
N ALA A 131 16.41 -31.50 16.87
CA ALA A 131 16.43 -31.37 18.31
C ALA A 131 17.46 -32.33 18.93
N ALA A 132 18.10 -31.89 20.01
CA ALA A 132 18.99 -32.69 20.86
C ALA A 132 19.03 -32.08 22.26
N HIS A 133 19.38 -32.87 23.28
CA HIS A 133 19.51 -32.35 24.63
C HIS A 133 20.76 -31.48 24.74
N ALA A 134 20.59 -30.22 25.11
CA ALA A 134 21.65 -29.20 25.03
C ALA A 134 22.84 -29.48 25.95
N GLY A 135 22.62 -30.19 27.07
CA GLY A 135 23.67 -30.54 28.03
C GLY A 135 24.29 -31.94 27.87
N THR A 136 23.73 -32.79 27.01
CA THR A 136 24.17 -34.20 26.90
C THR A 136 24.85 -34.49 25.57
N GLU A 137 24.21 -34.09 24.48
CA GLU A 137 24.67 -34.41 23.11
C GLU A 137 24.28 -33.31 22.11
N PRO A 138 24.58 -32.02 22.39
CA PRO A 138 24.19 -30.91 21.51
C PRO A 138 24.73 -31.06 20.07
N GLU A 139 25.86 -31.74 19.88
CA GLU A 139 26.47 -32.06 18.57
C GLU A 139 25.63 -33.01 17.72
N LYS A 140 24.71 -33.78 18.33
CA LYS A 140 23.71 -34.54 17.56
C LYS A 140 22.54 -33.69 17.12
N GLY A 141 22.43 -32.44 17.57
CA GLY A 141 21.42 -31.48 17.08
C GLY A 141 21.84 -30.79 15.78
N ALA A 142 20.92 -30.01 15.22
CA ALA A 142 21.19 -28.99 14.21
C ALA A 142 20.37 -27.76 14.59
N ASN A 143 21.04 -26.70 15.04
CA ASN A 143 20.38 -25.59 15.72
C ASN A 143 19.72 -24.62 14.72
N ALA A 144 18.40 -24.72 14.59
CA ALA A 144 17.60 -23.87 13.71
C ALA A 144 17.68 -22.39 14.08
N GLY A 145 17.84 -22.06 15.36
CA GLY A 145 17.93 -20.67 15.83
C GLY A 145 19.24 -20.00 15.41
N VAL A 146 20.36 -20.72 15.48
CA VAL A 146 21.67 -20.19 15.02
C VAL A 146 21.67 -20.04 13.50
N GLU A 147 21.10 -21.00 12.77
CA GLU A 147 20.94 -20.89 11.33
C GLU A 147 20.07 -19.68 10.95
N LEU A 148 18.93 -19.49 11.63
CA LEU A 148 18.07 -18.32 11.43
C LEU A 148 18.83 -17.01 11.69
N ALA A 149 19.68 -16.95 12.71
CA ALA A 149 20.50 -15.77 12.99
C ALA A 149 21.45 -15.44 11.82
N HIS A 150 22.07 -16.44 11.18
CA HIS A 150 22.87 -16.22 9.97
C HIS A 150 22.05 -15.64 8.81
N GLN A 151 20.82 -16.13 8.63
CA GLN A 151 19.92 -15.64 7.59
C GLN A 151 19.45 -14.22 7.87
N ILE A 152 19.10 -13.90 9.11
CA ILE A 152 18.72 -12.54 9.54
C ILE A 152 19.83 -11.53 9.26
N LEU A 153 21.08 -11.86 9.60
CA LEU A 153 22.22 -10.99 9.33
C LEU A 153 22.44 -10.81 7.82
N THR A 154 22.26 -11.87 7.04
CA THR A 154 22.37 -11.83 5.57
C THR A 154 21.27 -10.94 4.97
N LEU A 155 20.02 -11.11 5.41
CA LEU A 155 18.87 -10.31 4.98
C LEU A 155 19.03 -8.83 5.33
N ASN A 156 19.42 -8.52 6.56
CA ASN A 156 19.60 -7.14 7.00
C ASN A 156 20.67 -6.41 6.17
N ALA A 157 21.72 -7.12 5.75
CA ALA A 157 22.78 -6.59 4.89
C ALA A 157 22.32 -6.30 3.44
N LEU A 158 21.13 -6.75 3.03
CA LEU A 158 20.54 -6.40 1.73
C LEU A 158 19.98 -4.98 1.70
N SER A 159 19.72 -4.36 2.86
CA SER A 159 19.27 -2.97 2.96
C SER A 159 20.35 -2.02 2.47
N GLN A 160 20.03 -1.20 1.47
CA GLN A 160 20.97 -0.23 0.87
C GLN A 160 20.22 1.01 0.37
N GLY A 161 20.76 2.19 0.65
CA GLY A 161 20.13 3.46 0.23
C GLY A 161 18.71 3.58 0.78
N THR A 162 17.73 3.67 -0.12
CA THR A 162 16.31 3.73 0.25
C THR A 162 15.65 2.35 0.34
N THR A 163 16.33 1.27 -0.03
CA THR A 163 15.83 -0.10 0.13
C THR A 163 15.93 -0.55 1.60
N THR A 164 14.83 -1.04 2.14
CA THR A 164 14.79 -1.65 3.48
C THR A 164 14.40 -3.11 3.36
N VAL A 165 15.19 -3.98 3.99
CA VAL A 165 14.92 -5.42 4.17
C VAL A 165 14.94 -5.67 5.67
N THR A 166 13.76 -5.69 6.27
CA THR A 166 13.60 -5.61 7.73
C THR A 166 13.00 -6.90 8.27
N PRO A 167 13.78 -7.73 8.98
CA PRO A 167 13.27 -8.80 9.80
C PRO A 167 12.40 -8.23 10.94
N THR A 168 11.14 -8.64 11.04
CA THR A 168 10.14 -8.02 11.93
C THR A 168 9.68 -8.92 13.07
N VAL A 169 9.33 -10.17 12.78
CA VAL A 169 8.79 -11.13 13.77
C VAL A 169 9.64 -12.38 13.76
N LEU A 170 10.22 -12.73 14.91
CA LEU A 170 11.13 -13.86 15.07
C LEU A 170 10.58 -14.85 16.09
N SER A 171 10.75 -16.15 15.83
CA SER A 171 10.44 -17.22 16.79
C SER A 171 11.40 -18.39 16.64
N GLY A 172 11.69 -19.13 17.71
CA GLY A 172 12.52 -20.33 17.64
C GLY A 172 12.71 -21.04 18.97
N GLY A 173 12.77 -22.37 18.92
CA GLY A 173 12.88 -23.22 20.10
C GLY A 173 11.56 -23.44 20.84
N VAL A 174 11.58 -24.33 21.84
CA VAL A 174 10.39 -24.68 22.66
C VAL A 174 10.75 -24.69 24.14
N THR A 175 11.84 -25.36 24.52
CA THR A 175 12.31 -25.43 25.91
C THR A 175 13.76 -24.96 26.02
N SER A 176 14.17 -24.55 27.22
CA SER A 176 15.49 -23.95 27.48
C SER A 176 16.67 -24.93 27.35
N ASN A 177 16.44 -26.23 27.48
CA ASN A 177 17.48 -27.28 27.46
C ASN A 177 17.48 -28.15 26.20
N THR A 178 16.83 -27.71 25.12
CA THR A 178 16.77 -28.44 23.85
C THR A 178 17.33 -27.58 22.71
N VAL A 179 18.20 -28.16 21.87
CA VAL A 179 18.64 -27.53 20.62
C VAL A 179 17.41 -27.25 19.74
N PRO A 180 17.15 -25.99 19.34
CA PRO A 180 15.98 -25.64 18.53
C PRO A 180 15.92 -26.42 17.21
N ALA A 181 14.81 -27.12 16.96
CA ALA A 181 14.56 -27.83 15.70
C ALA A 181 13.74 -27.00 14.69
N LEU A 182 13.17 -25.87 15.11
CA LEU A 182 12.38 -24.97 14.28
C LEU A 182 12.65 -23.52 14.70
N ALA A 183 12.81 -22.65 13.72
CA ALA A 183 12.86 -21.21 13.91
C ALA A 183 12.28 -20.50 12.67
N THR A 184 11.61 -19.36 12.86
CA THR A 184 10.98 -18.59 11.79
C THR A 184 11.31 -17.10 11.89
N VAL A 185 11.35 -16.42 10.75
CA VAL A 185 11.37 -14.95 10.68
C VAL A 185 10.47 -14.42 9.57
N ARG A 186 9.70 -13.37 9.87
CA ARG A 186 9.00 -12.56 8.86
C ARG A 186 9.85 -11.37 8.45
N VAL A 187 9.79 -11.00 7.19
CA VAL A 187 10.60 -9.93 6.60
C VAL A 187 9.70 -9.03 5.77
N ASP A 188 9.70 -7.73 6.11
CA ASP A 188 9.11 -6.67 5.32
C ASP A 188 10.20 -6.06 4.43
N VAL A 189 9.92 -5.92 3.14
CA VAL A 189 10.84 -5.33 2.16
C VAL A 189 10.17 -4.16 1.47
N ARG A 190 10.86 -3.01 1.43
CA ARG A 190 10.44 -1.81 0.70
C ARG A 190 11.52 -1.40 -0.29
N THR A 191 11.12 -1.21 -1.54
CA THR A 191 12.03 -0.83 -2.64
C THR A 191 11.45 0.32 -3.44
N ALA A 192 12.32 1.20 -3.95
CA ALA A 192 11.88 2.37 -4.73
C ALA A 192 11.66 2.08 -6.22
N SER A 193 12.18 0.97 -6.75
CA SER A 193 12.02 0.60 -8.16
C SER A 193 11.73 -0.88 -8.38
N ILE A 194 11.08 -1.20 -9.50
CA ILE A 194 10.74 -2.58 -9.88
C ILE A 194 12.00 -3.43 -10.00
N ALA A 195 13.04 -2.88 -10.64
CA ALA A 195 14.32 -3.57 -10.81
C ALA A 195 14.96 -3.95 -9.46
N GLU A 196 14.88 -3.05 -8.49
CA GLU A 196 15.40 -3.28 -7.14
C GLU A 196 14.56 -4.31 -6.37
N GLN A 197 13.23 -4.28 -6.52
CA GLN A 197 12.34 -5.29 -5.93
C GLN A 197 12.69 -6.70 -6.42
N LEU A 198 12.89 -6.85 -7.75
CA LEU A 198 13.27 -8.12 -8.37
C LEU A 198 14.67 -8.56 -7.97
N ARG A 199 15.62 -7.63 -7.82
CA ARG A 199 16.97 -7.94 -7.30
C ARG A 199 16.89 -8.51 -5.90
N VAL A 200 16.15 -7.85 -5.00
CA VAL A 200 16.01 -8.31 -3.61
C VAL A 200 15.28 -9.66 -3.56
N ASP A 201 14.18 -9.83 -4.30
CA ASP A 201 13.47 -11.12 -4.36
C ASP A 201 14.40 -12.25 -4.79
N LYS A 202 15.16 -12.07 -5.87
CA LYS A 202 16.14 -13.07 -6.32
C LYS A 202 17.17 -13.42 -5.25
N LEU A 203 17.63 -12.44 -4.46
CA LEU A 203 18.59 -12.68 -3.38
C LEU A 203 17.96 -13.42 -2.20
N VAL A 204 16.73 -13.08 -1.82
CA VAL A 204 15.99 -13.73 -0.74
C VAL A 204 15.63 -15.18 -1.11
N GLN A 205 15.13 -15.41 -2.33
CA GLN A 205 14.82 -16.76 -2.83
C GLN A 205 16.09 -17.61 -3.03
N GLY A 206 17.24 -16.97 -3.22
CA GLY A 206 18.55 -17.62 -3.38
C GLY A 206 19.28 -17.97 -2.09
N LEU A 207 18.69 -17.70 -0.91
CA LEU A 207 19.32 -18.01 0.38
C LEU A 207 19.52 -19.52 0.54
N THR A 208 20.68 -19.89 1.11
CA THR A 208 21.04 -21.29 1.36
C THR A 208 21.45 -21.48 2.82
N PRO A 209 21.17 -22.66 3.42
CA PRO A 209 21.51 -22.94 4.80
C PRO A 209 23.03 -23.00 5.00
N ARG A 210 23.52 -22.50 6.14
CA ARG A 210 24.97 -22.50 6.48
C ARG A 210 25.35 -23.63 7.45
N ILE A 211 24.43 -24.04 8.31
CA ILE A 211 24.63 -25.08 9.32
C ILE A 211 24.24 -26.43 8.74
N SER A 212 25.17 -27.39 8.76
CA SER A 212 24.92 -28.77 8.34
C SER A 212 23.76 -29.38 9.11
N GLY A 213 22.87 -30.10 8.41
CA GLY A 213 21.68 -30.72 8.99
C GLY A 213 20.49 -29.76 9.17
N THR A 214 20.58 -28.51 8.70
CA THR A 214 19.43 -27.60 8.62
C THR A 214 18.88 -27.50 7.19
N ARG A 215 17.60 -27.14 7.07
CA ARG A 215 16.90 -26.87 5.82
C ARG A 215 16.16 -25.55 5.91
N LEU A 216 16.33 -24.71 4.90
CA LEU A 216 15.62 -23.44 4.77
C LEU A 216 14.41 -23.59 3.83
N LYS A 217 13.28 -22.98 4.21
CA LYS A 217 12.12 -22.75 3.33
C LYS A 217 11.84 -21.26 3.33
N VAL A 218 11.76 -20.66 2.15
CA VAL A 218 11.29 -19.29 1.94
C VAL A 218 9.87 -19.36 1.36
N SER A 219 8.97 -18.52 1.86
CA SER A 219 7.64 -18.31 1.31
C SER A 219 7.31 -16.82 1.26
N GLY A 220 6.31 -16.44 0.46
CA GLY A 220 6.01 -15.05 0.16
C GLY A 220 6.73 -14.57 -1.11
N GLY A 221 6.90 -13.26 -1.25
CA GLY A 221 7.43 -12.63 -2.44
C GLY A 221 7.01 -11.17 -2.59
N PRO A 222 7.28 -10.56 -3.75
CA PRO A 222 6.71 -9.27 -4.13
C PRO A 222 5.18 -9.27 -4.04
N ASN A 223 4.63 -8.24 -3.39
CA ASN A 223 3.20 -7.96 -3.38
C ASN A 223 2.89 -6.77 -4.30
N ARG A 224 3.12 -5.54 -3.81
CA ARG A 224 2.89 -4.30 -4.56
C ARG A 224 4.16 -3.89 -5.30
N PRO A 225 4.16 -3.72 -6.63
CA PRO A 225 5.29 -3.12 -7.33
C PRO A 225 5.43 -1.64 -6.94
N PRO A 226 6.61 -1.01 -7.01
CA PRO A 226 6.73 0.43 -6.74
C PRO A 226 5.90 1.28 -7.71
N LEU A 227 5.30 2.34 -7.18
CA LEU A 227 4.73 3.43 -7.98
C LEU A 227 5.87 4.41 -8.24
N GLU A 228 6.41 4.38 -9.45
CA GLU A 228 7.54 5.21 -9.86
C GLU A 228 7.04 6.54 -10.43
N GLU A 229 7.84 7.61 -10.31
CA GLU A 229 7.48 8.95 -10.77
C GLU A 229 7.10 8.99 -12.26
N ALA A 230 7.72 8.14 -13.08
CA ALA A 230 7.45 8.02 -14.50
C ALA A 230 5.99 7.61 -14.81
N SER A 231 5.30 6.96 -13.88
CA SER A 231 3.89 6.58 -14.01
C SER A 231 2.92 7.68 -13.54
N THR A 232 3.43 8.78 -12.98
CA THR A 232 2.61 9.77 -12.27
C THR A 232 2.78 11.19 -12.80
N MET A 233 3.94 11.53 -13.35
CA MET A 233 4.33 12.94 -13.52
C MET A 233 3.42 13.72 -14.48
N ASP A 234 2.95 13.12 -15.57
CA ASP A 234 2.02 13.79 -16.49
C ASP A 234 0.69 14.16 -15.81
N LEU A 235 0.17 13.29 -14.95
CA LEU A 235 -1.03 13.54 -14.16
C LEU A 235 -0.78 14.57 -13.06
N PHE A 236 0.39 14.55 -12.44
CA PHE A 236 0.78 15.56 -11.45
C PHE A 236 0.89 16.95 -12.09
N GLU A 237 1.49 17.07 -13.28
CA GLU A 237 1.55 18.33 -14.01
C GLU A 237 0.17 18.83 -14.43
N LEU A 238 -0.74 17.92 -14.82
CA LEU A 238 -2.14 18.25 -15.06
C LEU A 238 -2.80 18.78 -13.77
N ALA A 239 -2.59 18.12 -12.63
CA ALA A 239 -3.10 18.56 -11.34
C ALA A 239 -2.57 19.96 -10.98
N CYS A 240 -1.29 20.25 -11.23
CA CYS A 240 -0.70 21.57 -11.00
C CYS A 240 -1.34 22.67 -11.86
N ARG A 241 -1.65 22.38 -13.14
CA ARG A 241 -2.35 23.34 -14.02
C ARG A 241 -3.77 23.62 -13.50
N ILE A 242 -4.51 22.57 -13.18
CA ILE A 242 -5.87 22.68 -12.64
C ILE A 242 -5.87 23.41 -11.30
N ALA A 243 -4.95 23.07 -10.39
CA ALA A 243 -4.83 23.73 -9.09
C ALA A 243 -4.58 25.24 -9.25
N LYS A 244 -3.76 25.64 -10.22
CA LYS A 244 -3.55 27.05 -10.56
C LYS A 244 -4.84 27.72 -11.06
N ASP A 245 -5.61 27.05 -11.91
CA ASP A 245 -6.89 27.58 -12.44
C ASP A 245 -7.97 27.69 -11.34
N LEU A 246 -7.83 26.90 -10.26
CA LEU A 246 -8.66 26.91 -9.07
C LEU A 246 -8.16 27.87 -7.96
N ASP A 247 -7.14 28.68 -8.24
CA ASP A 247 -6.48 29.58 -7.27
C ASP A 247 -6.00 28.85 -5.99
N MET A 248 -5.60 27.58 -6.12
CA MET A 248 -4.99 26.82 -5.03
C MET A 248 -3.53 27.20 -4.85
N GLU A 249 -3.03 27.01 -3.62
CA GLU A 249 -1.59 27.02 -3.38
C GLU A 249 -0.88 25.96 -4.24
N PRO A 250 0.36 26.21 -4.69
CA PRO A 250 1.08 25.27 -5.55
C PRO A 250 1.18 23.88 -4.95
N LEU A 251 0.69 22.88 -5.70
CA LEU A 251 0.78 21.48 -5.28
C LEU A 251 2.23 21.05 -5.17
N ARG A 252 2.52 20.26 -4.14
CA ARG A 252 3.82 19.64 -3.93
C ARG A 252 3.76 18.16 -4.28
N ALA A 253 4.83 17.67 -4.89
CA ALA A 253 5.05 16.24 -5.09
C ALA A 253 5.76 15.65 -3.86
N VAL A 254 5.39 14.45 -3.45
CA VAL A 254 6.07 13.71 -2.39
C VAL A 254 6.26 12.24 -2.74
N SER A 255 7.41 11.70 -2.34
CA SER A 255 7.70 10.27 -2.34
C SER A 255 7.49 9.68 -0.94
N VAL A 256 6.73 8.59 -0.81
CA VAL A 256 6.42 7.96 0.48
C VAL A 256 6.82 6.47 0.52
N GLY A 257 7.05 5.97 1.74
CA GLY A 257 7.45 4.57 1.96
C GLY A 257 6.31 3.56 1.96
N GLY A 258 5.07 3.99 2.20
CA GLY A 258 3.88 3.14 2.23
C GLY A 258 3.33 2.86 0.83
N GLY A 259 2.96 1.60 0.56
CA GLY A 259 2.23 1.24 -0.66
C GLY A 259 0.72 1.50 -0.50
N SER A 260 0.01 1.55 -1.61
CA SER A 260 -1.45 1.64 -1.73
C SER A 260 -1.94 0.73 -2.86
N ASP A 261 -3.25 0.66 -3.08
CA ASP A 261 -3.81 0.02 -4.28
C ASP A 261 -3.36 0.71 -5.59
N GLY A 262 -2.93 1.97 -5.54
CA GLY A 262 -2.33 2.69 -6.66
C GLY A 262 -1.06 2.06 -7.21
N ASN A 263 -0.32 1.31 -6.37
CA ASN A 263 0.82 0.54 -6.82
C ASN A 263 0.43 -0.53 -7.86
N PHE A 264 -0.75 -1.14 -7.74
CA PHE A 264 -1.20 -2.15 -8.71
C PHE A 264 -1.62 -1.52 -10.04
N SER A 265 -2.32 -0.38 -10.03
CA SER A 265 -2.70 0.32 -11.26
C SER A 265 -1.47 0.81 -12.03
N ALA A 266 -0.51 1.42 -11.33
CA ALA A 266 0.77 1.80 -11.93
C ALA A 266 1.55 0.58 -12.45
N GLY A 267 1.56 -0.51 -11.67
CA GLY A 267 2.27 -1.75 -12.00
C GLY A 267 1.79 -2.44 -13.29
N VAL A 268 0.55 -2.21 -13.71
CA VAL A 268 0.01 -2.71 -15.01
C VAL A 268 0.11 -1.68 -16.13
N GLY A 269 0.78 -0.55 -15.90
CA GLY A 269 1.05 0.48 -16.90
C GLY A 269 -0.03 1.56 -17.00
N CYS A 270 -1.00 1.62 -16.08
CA CYS A 270 -1.97 2.72 -16.04
C CYS A 270 -1.34 3.94 -15.36
N PRO A 271 -1.27 5.12 -16.02
CA PRO A 271 -0.87 6.36 -15.36
C PRO A 271 -1.68 6.56 -14.08
N THR A 272 -1.01 6.77 -12.95
CA THR A 272 -1.66 6.76 -11.63
C THR A 272 -1.21 7.97 -10.83
N LEU A 273 -2.15 8.70 -10.24
CA LEU A 273 -1.89 9.78 -9.29
C LEU A 273 -2.57 9.49 -7.95
N ASP A 274 -1.81 9.62 -6.87
CA ASP A 274 -2.23 9.24 -5.53
C ASP A 274 -2.15 10.44 -4.57
N GLY A 275 -2.80 10.34 -3.41
CA GLY A 275 -2.90 11.40 -2.40
C GLY A 275 -4.04 12.38 -2.66
N LEU A 276 -5.04 12.01 -3.48
CA LEU A 276 -6.17 12.87 -3.85
C LEU A 276 -7.30 12.88 -2.81
N GLY A 277 -7.17 12.11 -1.72
CA GLY A 277 -8.14 11.99 -0.63
C GLY A 277 -8.31 13.27 0.20
N ALA A 278 -8.40 13.14 1.53
CA ALA A 278 -8.53 14.31 2.42
C ALA A 278 -7.19 14.81 2.97
N LEU A 279 -7.13 16.08 3.36
CA LEU A 279 -6.01 16.64 4.12
C LEU A 279 -6.27 16.47 5.62
N GLY A 280 -5.24 16.02 6.34
CA GLY A 280 -5.29 15.80 7.77
C GLY A 280 -4.04 15.10 8.25
N GLY A 281 -4.13 14.39 9.38
CA GLY A 281 -2.99 13.64 9.91
C GLY A 281 -3.40 12.51 10.84
N GLY A 282 -2.41 11.70 11.22
CA GLY A 282 -2.60 10.61 12.17
C GLY A 282 -3.28 9.37 11.60
N ALA A 283 -3.10 9.07 10.29
CA ALA A 283 -3.52 7.79 9.73
C ALA A 283 -2.96 6.63 10.59
N HIS A 284 -3.81 5.63 10.86
CA HIS A 284 -3.51 4.48 11.72
C HIS A 284 -3.19 4.83 13.19
N ALA A 285 -3.54 6.04 13.65
CA ALA A 285 -3.29 6.50 15.01
C ALA A 285 -4.55 7.04 15.71
N PRO A 286 -4.63 7.05 17.05
CA PRO A 286 -5.82 7.54 17.76
C PRO A 286 -6.17 9.02 17.53
N HIS A 287 -5.22 9.81 17.00
CA HIS A 287 -5.41 11.22 16.68
C HIS A 287 -5.71 11.45 15.18
N GLU A 288 -6.13 10.40 14.46
CA GLU A 288 -6.58 10.46 13.08
C GLU A 288 -7.65 11.55 12.89
N HIS A 289 -7.40 12.45 11.95
CA HIS A 289 -8.28 13.59 11.71
C HIS A 289 -8.23 14.11 10.27
N VAL A 290 -9.28 14.82 9.88
CA VAL A 290 -9.43 15.54 8.60
C VAL A 290 -9.72 17.01 8.87
N ILE A 291 -9.10 17.89 8.09
CA ILE A 291 -9.42 19.32 8.03
C ILE A 291 -10.57 19.52 7.05
N VAL A 292 -11.79 19.67 7.56
CA VAL A 292 -13.02 19.61 6.74
C VAL A 292 -13.11 20.77 5.74
N SER A 293 -12.57 21.94 6.07
CA SER A 293 -12.55 23.10 5.18
C SER A 293 -11.78 22.87 3.88
N GLU A 294 -10.87 21.90 3.85
CA GLU A 294 -10.03 21.57 2.69
C GLU A 294 -10.72 20.59 1.73
N MET A 295 -11.74 19.86 2.21
CA MET A 295 -12.42 18.85 1.40
C MET A 295 -13.10 19.40 0.14
N PRO A 296 -13.77 20.58 0.15
CA PRO A 296 -14.41 21.12 -1.05
C PRO A 296 -13.42 21.42 -2.18
N ILE A 297 -12.33 22.13 -1.91
CA ILE A 297 -11.35 22.49 -2.95
C ILE A 297 -10.63 21.24 -3.50
N ARG A 298 -10.38 20.25 -2.64
CA ARG A 298 -9.84 18.95 -3.04
C ARG A 298 -10.81 18.13 -3.89
N THR A 299 -12.10 18.21 -3.58
CA THR A 299 -13.15 17.60 -4.40
C THR A 299 -13.17 18.22 -5.79
N GLU A 300 -13.08 19.55 -5.88
CA GLU A 300 -13.06 20.26 -7.16
C GLU A 300 -11.82 19.89 -8.00
N LEU A 301 -10.64 19.79 -7.37
CA LEU A 301 -9.44 19.30 -8.05
C LEU A 301 -9.66 17.91 -8.68
N LEU A 302 -10.25 16.97 -7.93
CA LEU A 302 -10.59 15.63 -8.45
C LEU A 302 -11.60 15.71 -9.59
N THR A 303 -12.67 16.50 -9.46
CA THR A 303 -13.69 16.69 -10.51
C THR A 303 -13.04 17.14 -11.81
N GLN A 304 -12.19 18.17 -11.74
CA GLN A 304 -11.53 18.76 -12.91
C GLN A 304 -10.49 17.80 -13.52
N LEU A 305 -9.78 17.03 -12.70
CA LEU A 305 -8.86 15.99 -13.18
C LEU A 305 -9.60 14.91 -13.97
N VAL A 306 -10.71 14.41 -13.44
CA VAL A 306 -11.55 13.43 -14.12
C VAL A 306 -12.10 14.01 -15.43
N ALA A 307 -12.66 15.22 -15.39
CA ALA A 307 -13.20 15.89 -16.57
C ALA A 307 -12.14 16.10 -17.66
N ALA A 308 -10.94 16.54 -17.29
CA ALA A 308 -9.84 16.78 -18.22
C ALA A 308 -9.38 15.48 -18.93
N VAL A 309 -9.27 14.37 -18.20
CA VAL A 309 -8.88 13.08 -18.80
C VAL A 309 -9.99 12.54 -19.71
N LEU A 310 -11.26 12.70 -19.33
CA LEU A 310 -12.39 12.28 -20.17
C LEU A 310 -12.46 13.09 -21.47
N ALA A 311 -12.20 14.39 -21.43
CA ALA A 311 -12.23 15.27 -22.61
C ALA A 311 -11.04 15.06 -23.56
N GLY A 312 -9.86 14.73 -23.03
CA GLY A 312 -8.62 14.61 -23.81
C GLY A 312 -8.59 13.48 -24.85
N LYS A 313 -9.56 12.56 -24.84
CA LYS A 313 -9.61 11.43 -25.79
C LYS A 313 -10.56 11.61 -26.98
N ASP A 314 -11.37 12.68 -26.98
CA ASP A 314 -12.32 12.95 -28.07
C ASP A 314 -11.67 13.71 -29.26
N GLY A 315 -10.33 13.88 -29.24
CA GLY A 315 -9.56 14.64 -30.24
C GLY A 315 -8.37 13.90 -30.86
N GLY A 316 -8.43 12.57 -30.99
CA GLY A 316 -7.43 11.74 -31.68
C GLY A 316 -7.88 11.30 -33.07
#